data_AF-A0A2P8EGD1-F1
#
_entry.id   AF-A0A2P8EGD1-F1
#
_cell.length_a   1.000
_cell.length_b   1.000
_cell.length_c   1.000
_cell.angle_alpha   90.00
_cell.angle_beta   90.00
_cell.angle_gamma   90.00
#
_symmetry.space_group_name_H-M   'P 1'
#
loop_
_entity.id
_entity.type
_entity.pdbx_description
1 polymer ?
#
loop_
_entity_poly.entity_id
_entity_poly.type
_entity_poly.pdbx_seq_one_letter_code
_entity_poly.pdbx_strand_id
1 'polypeptide(L)'
;MKVDPGIVRGENAMRAAIDGVIHRHESSMLDGFADLSTDEAAFAVSLARRVVLEILHEVRPEGMTREDYNELSHNIAEHGWVGYDAPTVRNFLEGLVAERHHPTGDVDALRLLLTCAGYLVGGLTEEDEEWEDYLDEVENRILFPDRGAESQSSQPR
;
A
#
# COMPACT_ATOMS: atom_id res chain seq x y z
N MET A 1 -4.10 21.59 -14.58
CA MET A 1 -5.30 20.80 -14.27
C MET A 1 -5.50 20.86 -12.76
N LYS A 2 -6.70 21.07 -12.24
CA LYS A 2 -6.94 21.05 -10.78
C LYS A 2 -7.21 19.59 -10.39
N VAL A 3 -6.52 19.09 -9.37
CA VAL A 3 -6.72 17.72 -8.85
C VAL A 3 -8.14 17.61 -8.27
N ASP A 4 -8.80 16.47 -8.49
CA ASP A 4 -10.13 16.20 -7.96
C ASP A 4 -10.09 16.20 -6.41
N PRO A 5 -10.96 16.95 -5.72
CA PRO A 5 -11.00 16.96 -4.26
C PRO A 5 -11.19 15.59 -3.61
N GLY A 6 -11.88 14.66 -4.27
CA GLY A 6 -12.08 13.29 -3.77
C GLY A 6 -10.80 12.47 -3.78
N ILE A 7 -9.94 12.67 -4.79
CA ILE A 7 -8.60 12.08 -4.86
C ILE A 7 -7.78 12.53 -3.65
N VAL A 8 -7.74 13.84 -3.40
CA VAL A 8 -7.01 14.41 -2.25
C VAL A 8 -7.53 13.87 -0.92
N ARG A 9 -8.85 13.64 -0.78
CA ARG A 9 -9.40 13.05 0.44
C ARG A 9 -9.01 11.59 0.62
N GLY A 10 -9.08 10.78 -0.42
CA GLY A 10 -8.68 9.38 -0.36
C GLY A 10 -7.18 9.20 -0.10
N GLU A 11 -6.36 10.05 -0.69
CA GLU A 11 -4.91 10.13 -0.43
C GLU A 11 -4.62 10.43 1.05
N ASN A 12 -5.21 11.51 1.59
CA ASN A 12 -5.04 11.87 3.00
C ASN A 12 -5.51 10.77 3.96
N ALA A 13 -6.60 10.09 3.63
CA ALA A 13 -7.10 8.96 4.41
C ALA A 13 -6.10 7.80 4.43
N MET A 14 -5.52 7.47 3.27
CA MET A 14 -4.49 6.44 3.13
C MET A 14 -3.22 6.79 3.92
N ARG A 15 -2.77 8.05 3.86
CA ARG A 15 -1.64 8.56 4.68
C ARG A 15 -1.87 8.38 6.17
N ALA A 16 -2.98 8.90 6.68
CA ALA A 16 -3.33 8.79 8.10
C ALA A 16 -3.43 7.33 8.56
N ALA A 17 -3.83 6.45 7.65
CA ALA A 17 -3.94 5.03 7.94
C ALA A 17 -2.61 4.29 7.95
N ILE A 18 -1.71 4.58 7.01
CA ILE A 18 -0.34 4.07 7.03
C ILE A 18 0.39 4.55 8.29
N ASP A 19 0.27 5.84 8.62
CA ASP A 19 0.80 6.41 9.86
C ASP A 19 0.26 5.66 11.09
N GLY A 20 -1.05 5.42 11.12
CA GLY A 20 -1.70 4.60 12.13
C GLY A 20 -1.18 3.16 12.20
N VAL A 21 -0.84 2.53 11.07
CA VAL A 21 -0.23 1.19 11.05
C VAL A 21 1.19 1.21 11.62
N ILE A 22 2.04 2.15 11.16
CA ILE A 22 3.44 2.27 11.57
C ILE A 22 3.53 2.55 13.08
N HIS A 23 2.72 3.49 13.57
CA HIS A 23 2.69 3.88 14.98
C HIS A 23 1.72 3.07 15.83
N ARG A 24 1.11 2.03 15.25
CA ARG A 24 0.29 1.05 15.98
C ARG A 24 -0.92 1.67 16.70
N HIS A 25 -1.65 2.54 15.99
CA HIS A 25 -2.85 3.23 16.45
C HIS A 25 -4.10 2.71 15.69
N GLU A 26 -4.67 1.57 16.12
CA GLU A 26 -5.78 0.91 15.40
C GLU A 26 -6.99 1.81 15.12
N SER A 27 -7.37 2.68 16.07
CA SER A 27 -8.48 3.61 15.84
C SER A 27 -8.13 4.60 14.72
N SER A 28 -6.92 5.14 14.70
CA SER A 28 -6.53 6.12 13.67
C SER A 28 -6.44 5.51 12.27
N MET A 29 -6.24 4.20 12.15
CA MET A 29 -6.16 3.50 10.86
C MET A 29 -7.44 3.63 10.03
N LEU A 30 -8.61 3.57 10.66
CA LEU A 30 -9.90 3.62 9.97
C LEU A 30 -10.61 4.95 10.13
N ASP A 31 -10.26 5.72 11.17
CA ASP A 31 -10.80 7.06 11.39
C ASP A 31 -10.53 7.97 10.18
N GLY A 32 -9.39 7.81 9.49
CA GLY A 32 -9.08 8.53 8.25
C GLY A 32 -10.05 8.22 7.10
N PHE A 33 -10.69 7.05 7.12
CA PHE A 33 -11.70 6.63 6.13
C PHE A 33 -13.13 6.95 6.55
N ALA A 34 -13.34 7.46 7.77
CA ALA A 34 -14.64 7.89 8.22
C ALA A 34 -15.17 8.97 7.27
N ASP A 35 -16.44 8.85 6.90
CA ASP A 35 -17.15 9.79 6.02
C ASP A 35 -16.62 9.91 4.57
N LEU A 36 -15.71 9.03 4.13
CA LEU A 36 -15.40 8.90 2.71
C LEU A 36 -16.59 8.33 1.94
N SER A 37 -16.83 8.87 0.74
CA SER A 37 -17.69 8.21 -0.23
C SER A 37 -17.04 6.93 -0.75
N THR A 38 -17.84 6.08 -1.39
CA THR A 38 -17.36 4.83 -1.99
C THR A 38 -16.20 5.04 -2.97
N ASP A 39 -16.24 6.10 -3.78
CA ASP A 39 -15.21 6.39 -4.78
C ASP A 39 -13.90 6.85 -4.12
N GLU A 40 -13.98 7.66 -3.06
CA GLU A 40 -12.83 8.12 -2.29
C GLU A 40 -12.17 6.96 -1.53
N ALA A 41 -12.98 6.09 -0.91
CA ALA A 41 -12.49 4.88 -0.27
C ALA A 41 -11.84 3.94 -1.29
N ALA A 42 -12.46 3.74 -2.46
CA ALA A 42 -11.90 2.92 -3.54
C ALA A 42 -10.57 3.46 -4.05
N PHE A 43 -10.42 4.79 -4.17
CA PHE A 43 -9.15 5.41 -4.52
C PHE A 43 -8.07 5.13 -3.49
N ALA A 44 -8.36 5.34 -2.20
CA ALA A 44 -7.44 5.07 -1.11
C ALA A 44 -6.99 3.60 -1.06
N VAL A 45 -7.92 2.66 -1.26
CA VAL A 45 -7.60 1.22 -1.37
C VAL A 45 -6.69 0.95 -2.58
N SER A 46 -6.97 1.59 -3.71
CA SER A 46 -6.17 1.45 -4.93
C SER A 46 -4.72 1.93 -4.72
N LEU A 47 -4.55 3.06 -4.04
CA LEU A 47 -3.25 3.62 -3.67
C LEU A 47 -2.48 2.66 -2.75
N ALA A 48 -3.13 2.16 -1.68
CA ALA A 48 -2.52 1.18 -0.77
C ALA A 48 -2.10 -0.12 -1.49
N ARG A 49 -2.97 -0.64 -2.39
CA ARG A 49 -2.63 -1.80 -3.23
C ARG A 49 -1.41 -1.53 -4.10
N ARG A 50 -1.33 -0.35 -4.71
CA ARG A 50 -0.19 -0.01 -5.57
C ARG A 50 1.10 0.09 -4.78
N VAL A 51 1.07 0.72 -3.61
CA VAL A 51 2.21 0.79 -2.67
C VAL A 51 2.71 -0.62 -2.34
N VAL A 52 1.82 -1.54 -1.95
CA VAL A 52 2.23 -2.93 -1.67
C VAL A 52 2.91 -3.56 -2.90
N LEU A 53 2.32 -3.44 -4.09
CA LEU A 53 2.91 -4.03 -5.30
C LEU A 53 4.27 -3.43 -5.67
N GLU A 54 4.42 -2.12 -5.58
CA GLU A 54 5.68 -1.43 -5.88
C GLU A 54 6.78 -1.86 -4.91
N ILE A 55 6.48 -1.90 -3.61
CA ILE A 55 7.41 -2.40 -2.61
C ILE A 55 7.81 -3.84 -2.92
N LEU A 56 6.85 -4.75 -3.12
CA LEU A 56 7.15 -6.16 -3.42
C LEU A 56 8.04 -6.31 -4.67
N HIS A 57 7.87 -5.44 -5.68
CA HIS A 57 8.76 -5.41 -6.84
C HIS A 57 10.14 -4.83 -6.53
N GLU A 58 10.23 -3.78 -5.73
CA GLU A 58 11.46 -3.08 -5.39
C GLU A 58 12.41 -3.92 -4.53
N VAL A 59 11.89 -4.59 -3.48
CA VAL A 59 12.75 -5.37 -2.58
C VAL A 59 13.37 -6.60 -3.25
N ARG A 60 12.70 -7.15 -4.27
CA ARG A 60 13.08 -8.42 -4.90
C ARG A 60 12.70 -8.48 -6.40
N PRO A 61 13.52 -7.91 -7.30
CA PRO A 61 13.25 -7.91 -8.74
C PRO A 61 13.27 -9.31 -9.38
N GLU A 62 13.92 -10.30 -8.75
CA GLU A 62 13.99 -11.70 -9.25
C GLU A 62 12.79 -12.57 -8.85
N GLY A 63 11.77 -11.97 -8.22
CA GLY A 63 10.53 -12.63 -7.81
C GLY A 63 10.60 -13.24 -6.42
N MET A 64 9.55 -13.04 -5.63
CA MET A 64 9.45 -13.61 -4.29
C MET A 64 9.29 -15.12 -4.32
N THR A 65 10.07 -15.82 -3.50
CA THR A 65 9.87 -17.23 -3.21
C THR A 65 8.75 -17.42 -2.19
N ARG A 66 8.26 -18.65 -2.08
CA ARG A 66 7.27 -19.00 -1.06
C ARG A 66 7.82 -18.87 0.36
N GLU A 67 9.14 -19.00 0.55
CA GLU A 67 9.80 -18.83 1.85
C GLU A 67 9.80 -17.35 2.25
N ASP A 68 10.13 -16.45 1.31
CA ASP A 68 10.04 -14.99 1.52
C ASP A 68 8.61 -14.58 1.91
N TYR A 69 7.61 -15.12 1.22
CA TYR A 69 6.22 -14.88 1.55
C TYR A 69 5.83 -15.40 2.93
N ASN A 70 6.38 -16.53 3.38
CA ASN A 70 6.10 -17.06 4.71
C ASN A 70 6.74 -16.20 5.80
N GLU A 71 7.98 -15.75 5.61
CA GLU A 71 8.66 -14.87 6.54
C GLU A 71 7.94 -13.52 6.63
N LEU A 72 7.68 -12.90 5.48
CA LEU A 72 6.96 -11.64 5.42
C LEU A 72 5.55 -11.74 6.02
N SER A 73 4.80 -12.79 5.69
CA SER A 73 3.45 -12.95 6.23
C SER A 73 3.45 -13.28 7.72
N HIS A 74 4.49 -13.94 8.24
CA HIS A 74 4.67 -14.15 9.67
C HIS A 74 4.92 -12.83 10.38
N ASN A 75 5.84 -12.03 9.87
CA ASN A 75 6.18 -10.72 10.41
C ASN A 75 4.95 -9.79 10.40
N ILE A 76 4.21 -9.73 9.29
CA ILE A 76 2.97 -8.95 9.20
C ILE A 76 1.90 -9.49 10.15
N ALA A 77 1.74 -10.80 10.32
CA ALA A 77 0.73 -11.37 11.21
C ALA A 77 1.08 -11.21 12.69
N GLU A 78 2.36 -11.33 13.07
CA GLU A 78 2.83 -11.12 14.44
C GLU A 78 2.67 -9.65 14.87
N HIS A 79 2.87 -8.74 13.93
CA HIS A 79 2.73 -7.30 14.15
C HIS A 79 1.39 -6.73 13.66
N GLY A 80 0.51 -7.58 13.14
CA GLY A 80 -0.77 -7.22 12.55
C GLY A 80 -1.79 -7.05 13.65
N TRP A 81 -2.13 -5.80 13.95
CA TRP A 81 -3.08 -5.44 15.01
C TRP A 81 -4.50 -5.99 14.80
N VAL A 82 -4.77 -6.65 13.67
CA VAL A 82 -6.03 -7.34 13.34
C VAL A 82 -5.74 -8.81 13.07
N GLY A 83 -6.51 -9.69 13.72
CA GLY A 83 -6.28 -11.13 13.91
C GLY A 83 -6.28 -12.02 12.66
N TYR A 84 -5.47 -11.68 11.66
CA TYR A 84 -5.14 -12.53 10.53
C TYR A 84 -4.00 -13.46 10.89
N ASP A 85 -4.14 -14.72 10.51
CA ASP A 85 -3.03 -15.65 10.58
C ASP A 85 -2.06 -15.45 9.39
N ALA A 86 -0.80 -15.84 9.59
CA ALA A 86 0.23 -15.74 8.55
C ALA A 86 -0.17 -16.43 7.21
N PRO A 87 -0.90 -17.58 7.20
CA PRO A 87 -1.43 -18.14 5.96
C PRO A 87 -2.43 -17.24 5.22
N THR A 88 -3.32 -16.54 5.92
CA THR A 88 -4.29 -15.62 5.32
C THR A 88 -3.58 -14.44 4.68
N VAL A 89 -2.66 -13.82 5.41
CA VAL A 89 -1.83 -12.71 4.91
C VAL A 89 -1.04 -13.16 3.68
N ARG A 90 -0.42 -14.35 3.73
CA ARG A 90 0.32 -14.89 2.58
C ARG A 90 -0.56 -15.05 1.36
N ASN A 91 -1.68 -15.76 1.50
CA ASN A 91 -2.58 -16.05 0.37
C ASN A 91 -3.11 -14.74 -0.25
N PHE A 92 -3.29 -13.72 0.58
CA PHE A 92 -3.65 -12.38 0.12
C PHE A 92 -2.53 -11.73 -0.70
N LEU A 93 -1.29 -11.70 -0.20
CA LEU A 93 -0.14 -11.14 -0.92
C LEU A 93 0.15 -11.88 -2.24
N GLU A 94 0.14 -13.22 -2.21
CA GLU A 94 0.28 -14.06 -3.41
C GLU A 94 -0.86 -13.79 -4.42
N GLY A 95 -2.09 -13.62 -3.95
CA GLY A 95 -3.24 -13.27 -4.78
C GLY A 95 -3.11 -11.89 -5.40
N LEU A 96 -2.58 -10.92 -4.64
CA LEU A 96 -2.35 -9.55 -5.09
C LEU A 96 -1.36 -9.48 -6.26
N VAL A 97 -0.21 -10.17 -6.11
CA VAL A 97 0.84 -10.25 -7.13
C VAL A 97 0.39 -11.03 -8.35
N ALA A 98 -0.42 -12.07 -8.16
CA ALA A 98 -1.07 -12.79 -9.27
C ALA A 98 -2.20 -11.99 -9.93
N GLU A 99 -2.38 -10.71 -9.57
CA GLU A 99 -3.44 -9.80 -10.02
C GLU A 99 -4.86 -10.38 -9.90
N ARG A 100 -5.06 -11.33 -8.97
CA ARG A 100 -6.37 -11.90 -8.71
C ARG A 100 -7.24 -10.81 -8.11
N HIS A 101 -8.44 -10.64 -8.65
CA HIS A 101 -9.39 -9.67 -8.12
C HIS A 101 -9.79 -10.09 -6.71
N HIS A 102 -9.36 -9.32 -5.72
CA HIS A 102 -9.90 -9.39 -4.37
C HIS A 102 -11.04 -8.37 -4.26
N PRO A 103 -12.26 -8.78 -3.88
CA PRO A 103 -13.34 -7.84 -3.70
C PRO A 103 -12.94 -6.84 -2.60
N THR A 104 -12.87 -5.57 -2.97
CA THR A 104 -12.52 -4.44 -2.08
C THR A 104 -13.64 -4.06 -1.11
N GLY A 105 -14.78 -4.76 -1.16
CA GLY A 105 -15.96 -4.45 -0.37
C GLY A 105 -15.90 -4.91 1.09
N ASP A 106 -14.83 -5.57 1.53
CA ASP A 106 -14.67 -6.00 2.91
C ASP A 106 -13.73 -5.05 3.67
N VAL A 107 -14.22 -4.53 4.80
CA VAL A 107 -13.44 -3.73 5.76
C VAL A 107 -12.20 -4.52 6.21
N ASP A 108 -12.30 -5.83 6.29
CA ASP A 108 -11.20 -6.72 6.65
C ASP A 108 -10.11 -6.75 5.55
N ALA A 109 -10.50 -6.77 4.28
CA ALA A 109 -9.54 -6.71 3.18
C ALA A 109 -8.82 -5.34 3.10
N LEU A 110 -9.55 -4.25 3.38
CA LEU A 110 -8.96 -2.91 3.47
C LEU A 110 -7.96 -2.81 4.62
N ARG A 111 -8.33 -3.27 5.82
CA ARG A 111 -7.43 -3.32 6.98
C ARG A 111 -6.16 -4.11 6.68
N LEU A 112 -6.31 -5.27 6.04
CA LEU A 112 -5.17 -6.12 5.67
C LEU A 112 -4.27 -5.42 4.64
N LEU A 113 -4.84 -4.77 3.62
CA LEU A 113 -4.07 -4.00 2.63
C LEU A 113 -3.26 -2.87 3.27
N LEU A 114 -3.88 -2.08 4.14
CA LEU A 114 -3.24 -0.96 4.84
C LEU A 114 -2.15 -1.45 5.79
N THR A 115 -2.42 -2.54 6.52
CA THR A 115 -1.43 -3.18 7.40
C THR A 115 -0.21 -3.66 6.61
N CYS A 116 -0.44 -4.34 5.48
CA CYS A 116 0.64 -4.76 4.59
C CYS A 116 1.44 -3.54 4.09
N ALA A 117 0.76 -2.49 3.63
CA ALA A 117 1.41 -1.29 3.14
C ALA A 117 2.28 -0.63 4.23
N GLY A 118 1.74 -0.38 5.42
CA GLY A 118 2.48 0.27 6.50
C GLY A 118 3.65 -0.57 7.03
N TYR A 119 3.49 -1.89 7.19
CA TYR A 119 4.60 -2.75 7.60
C TYR A 119 5.72 -2.80 6.57
N LEU A 120 5.35 -2.90 5.28
CA LEU A 120 6.32 -2.93 4.18
C LEU A 120 7.04 -1.59 4.03
N VAL A 121 6.32 -0.47 4.10
CA VAL A 121 6.92 0.88 4.09
C VAL A 121 7.86 1.05 5.28
N GLY A 122 7.41 0.72 6.49
CA GLY A 122 8.22 0.85 7.71
C GLY A 122 9.43 -0.08 7.73
N GLY A 123 9.33 -1.28 7.15
CA GLY A 123 10.42 -2.24 7.06
C GLY A 123 11.45 -1.94 5.96
N LEU A 124 11.10 -1.11 4.97
CA LEU A 124 12.02 -0.66 3.91
C LEU A 124 12.77 0.63 4.23
N THR A 125 12.31 1.40 5.23
CA THR A 125 12.79 2.76 5.52
C THR A 125 13.55 2.85 6.85
N GLU A 126 14.20 1.76 7.30
CA GLU A 126 14.98 1.74 8.55
C GLU A 126 16.13 2.77 8.61
N GLU A 127 16.48 3.41 7.48
CA GLU A 127 17.28 4.64 7.48
C GLU A 127 16.33 5.84 7.33
N ASP A 128 16.18 6.58 8.43
CA ASP A 128 15.36 7.77 8.66
C ASP A 128 14.89 8.55 7.40
N GLU A 129 13.55 8.69 7.29
CA GLU A 129 12.80 9.68 6.48
C GLU A 129 12.88 9.41 4.95
N GLU A 130 11.81 9.02 4.23
CA GLU A 130 10.60 9.83 3.96
C GLU A 130 9.51 8.92 3.34
N TRP A 131 8.70 8.21 4.14
CA TRP A 131 7.59 7.42 3.57
C TRP A 131 6.55 8.29 2.86
N GLU A 132 6.45 9.55 3.26
CA GLU A 132 5.62 10.57 2.60
C GLU A 132 6.09 10.78 1.16
N ASP A 133 7.39 10.92 0.91
CA ASP A 133 7.95 11.05 -0.44
C ASP A 133 7.78 9.78 -1.27
N TYR A 134 7.88 8.59 -0.66
CA TYR A 134 7.54 7.35 -1.36
C TYR A 134 6.08 7.33 -1.82
N LEU A 135 5.17 7.74 -0.93
CA LEU A 135 3.76 7.79 -1.26
C LEU A 135 3.45 8.86 -2.32
N ASP A 136 4.09 10.03 -2.23
CA ASP A 136 4.03 11.08 -3.26
C ASP A 136 4.50 10.55 -4.62
N GLU A 137 5.56 9.75 -4.65
CA GLU A 137 6.07 9.14 -5.88
C GLU A 137 5.08 8.13 -6.47
N VAL A 138 4.53 7.24 -5.64
CA VAL A 138 3.53 6.25 -6.07
C VAL A 138 2.25 6.94 -6.54
N GLU A 139 1.78 7.96 -5.81
CA GLU A 139 0.61 8.76 -6.17
C GLU A 139 0.82 9.45 -7.52
N ASN A 140 1.96 10.13 -7.71
CA ASN A 140 2.28 10.81 -8.97
C ASN A 140 2.28 9.84 -10.15
N ARG A 141 2.75 8.60 -9.96
CA ARG A 141 2.70 7.56 -10.99
C ARG A 141 1.28 7.07 -11.30
N ILE A 142 0.39 7.05 -10.31
CA ILE A 142 -1.03 6.69 -10.51
C ILE A 142 -1.81 7.81 -11.19
N LEU A 143 -1.62 9.06 -10.75
CA LEU A 143 -2.33 10.22 -11.29
C LEU A 143 -1.80 10.66 -12.65
N PHE A 144 -0.52 10.40 -12.93
CA PHE A 144 0.16 10.82 -14.16
C PHE A 144 1.03 9.69 -14.77
N PRO A 145 0.43 8.55 -15.15
CA PRO A 145 1.17 7.36 -15.60
C PRO A 145 2.07 7.62 -16.83
N ASP A 146 1.69 8.56 -17.70
CA ASP A 146 2.44 8.87 -18.93
C ASP A 146 3.71 9.70 -18.70
N ARG A 147 3.87 10.37 -17.54
CA ARG A 147 5.08 11.16 -17.25
C ARG A 147 6.28 10.31 -16.81
N GLY A 148 6.03 9.11 -16.28
CA GLY A 148 7.10 8.17 -15.88
C GLY A 148 7.86 7.56 -17.06
N ALA A 149 7.21 7.44 -18.23
CA ALA A 149 7.83 6.88 -19.44
C ALA A 149 8.78 7.86 -20.14
N GLU A 150 8.58 9.18 -19.97
CA GLU A 150 9.42 10.22 -20.59
C GLU A 150 10.77 10.41 -19.89
N SER A 151 10.86 10.08 -18.58
CA SER A 151 12.10 10.19 -17.80
C SER A 151 13.16 9.12 -18.13
N GLN A 152 12.78 8.00 -18.78
CA GLN A 152 13.73 6.95 -19.18
C GLN A 152 14.20 7.03 -20.64
N SER A 153 13.60 7.91 -21.45
CA SER A 153 13.91 8.03 -22.89
C SER A 153 14.90 9.16 -23.21
N SER A 154 15.44 9.84 -22.20
CA SER A 154 16.41 10.93 -22.34
C SER A 154 17.80 10.57 -21.81
N GLN A 155 18.43 9.53 -22.37
CA GLN A 155 19.90 9.44 -22.38
C GLN A 155 20.40 9.64 -23.82
N PRO A 156 21.13 10.74 -24.12
CA PRO A 156 21.74 10.92 -25.42
C PRO A 156 22.92 9.95 -25.57
N ARG A 157 23.02 9.35 -26.76
CA ARG A 157 24.14 8.50 -27.20
C ARG A 157 25.44 9.26 -27.29
#